data_AF-L0DUT2-F1
#
_entry.id   AF-L0DUT2-F1
#
_cell.length_a   1.000
_cell.length_b   1.000
_cell.length_c   1.000
_cell.angle_alpha   90.00
_cell.angle_beta   90.00
_cell.angle_gamma   90.00
#
_symmetry.space_group_name_H-M   'P 1'
#
loop_
_entity.id
_entity.type
_entity.pdbx_description
1 polymer ?
#
loop_
_entity_poly.entity_id
_entity_poly.type
_entity_poly.pdbx_seq_one_letter_code
_entity_poly.pdbx_strand_id
1 'polypeptide(L)'
;MENGTFFLALFVWIAFFILAIPLVRRIRHPDQRPLAAYLIFVSLFTLVAGILFALLSWLAVLLGLSQALERLSPAVVFLVLVFAPAFFVATWQARKPRWRRPPPP
;
A
#
# COMPACT_ATOMS: atom_id res chain seq x y z
N MET A 1 18.39 17.12 -14.19
CA MET A 1 16.95 16.85 -14.47
C MET A 1 16.29 16.11 -13.30
N GLU A 2 16.60 16.46 -12.05
CA GLU A 2 16.16 15.68 -10.87
C GLU A 2 14.80 16.15 -10.31
N ASN A 3 14.44 17.40 -10.55
CA ASN A 3 13.20 17.95 -10.01
C ASN A 3 11.96 17.35 -10.69
N GLY A 4 12.03 17.09 -12.00
CA GLY A 4 10.88 16.59 -12.78
C GLY A 4 10.43 15.19 -12.36
N THR A 5 11.37 14.29 -12.09
CA THR A 5 11.06 12.93 -11.62
C THR A 5 10.55 12.92 -10.19
N PHE A 6 11.07 13.79 -9.33
CA PHE A 6 10.55 13.98 -7.98
C PHE A 6 9.09 14.45 -7.98
N PHE A 7 8.78 15.51 -8.73
CA PHE A 7 7.41 16.02 -8.82
C PHE A 7 6.45 15.01 -9.45
N LEU A 8 6.90 14.24 -10.45
CA LEU A 8 6.11 13.15 -11.01
C LEU A 8 5.82 12.06 -9.98
N ALA A 9 6.84 11.62 -9.24
CA ALA A 9 6.69 10.62 -8.18
C ALA A 9 5.72 11.10 -7.09
N LEU A 10 5.87 12.37 -6.65
CA LEU A 10 4.97 12.98 -5.68
C LEU A 10 3.54 13.04 -6.21
N PHE A 11 3.35 13.43 -7.48
CA PHE A 11 2.04 13.51 -8.10
C PHE A 11 1.38 12.13 -8.20
N VAL A 12 2.11 11.11 -8.64
CA VAL A 12 1.62 9.72 -8.70
C VAL A 12 1.24 9.22 -7.31
N TRP A 13 2.05 9.55 -6.30
CA TRP A 13 1.80 9.18 -4.91
C TRP A 13 0.53 9.83 -4.34
N ILE A 14 0.35 11.13 -4.56
CA ILE A 14 -0.86 11.85 -4.16
C ILE A 14 -2.08 11.31 -4.91
N ALA A 15 -1.97 11.11 -6.23
CA ALA A 15 -3.05 10.59 -7.05
C ALA A 15 -3.47 9.18 -6.59
N PHE A 16 -2.52 8.31 -6.25
CA PHE A 16 -2.79 6.99 -5.69
C PHE A 16 -3.63 7.08 -4.40
N PHE A 17 -3.28 7.98 -3.48
CA PHE A 17 -4.03 8.16 -2.24
C PHE A 17 -5.41 8.77 -2.45
N ILE A 18 -5.55 9.72 -3.38
CA ILE A 18 -6.86 10.28 -3.75
C ILE A 18 -7.74 9.18 -4.35
N LEU A 19 -7.21 8.33 -5.23
CA LEU A 19 -7.93 7.22 -5.83
C LEU A 19 -8.29 6.11 -4.82
N ALA A 20 -7.54 5.98 -3.73
CA ALA A 20 -7.90 5.07 -2.64
C ALA A 20 -9.18 5.51 -1.90
N ILE A 21 -9.55 6.79 -1.90
CA ILE A 21 -10.75 7.31 -1.22
C ILE A 21 -12.04 6.66 -1.74
N PRO A 22 -12.40 6.73 -3.04
CA PRO A 22 -13.61 6.11 -3.56
C PRO A 22 -13.57 4.58 -3.42
N LEU A 23 -12.40 3.97 -3.55
CA LEU A 23 -12.22 2.54 -3.35
C LEU A 23 -12.58 2.14 -1.92
N VAL A 24 -11.97 2.77 -0.92
CA VAL A 24 -12.24 2.49 0.50
C VAL A 24 -13.71 2.75 0.85
N ARG A 25 -14.30 3.83 0.30
CA ARG A 25 -15.73 4.12 0.48
C ARG A 25 -16.65 3.01 -0.06
N ARG A 26 -16.26 2.33 -1.14
CA ARG A 26 -17.02 1.21 -1.73
C ARG A 26 -16.83 -0.11 -0.97
N ILE A 27 -15.63 -0.39 -0.48
CA ILE A 27 -15.30 -1.68 0.16
C ILE A 27 -15.52 -1.71 1.68
N ARG A 28 -15.64 -0.54 2.34
CA ARG A 28 -15.78 -0.47 3.80
C ARG A 28 -17.07 -1.15 4.28
N HIS A 29 -17.03 -1.67 5.50
CA HIS A 29 -18.24 -2.09 6.19
C HIS A 29 -19.14 -0.86 6.50
N PRO A 30 -20.49 -0.97 6.40
CA PRO A 30 -21.42 0.14 6.65
C PRO A 30 -21.20 0.85 7.99
N ASP A 31 -20.89 0.07 9.03
CA ASP A 31 -20.69 0.52 10.41
C ASP A 31 -19.38 1.29 10.65
N GLN A 32 -18.46 1.34 9.69
CA GLN A 32 -17.19 2.06 9.83
C GLN A 32 -17.27 3.48 9.28
N ARG A 33 -16.83 4.48 10.06
CA ARG A 33 -16.70 5.86 9.55
C ARG A 33 -15.72 5.88 8.35
N PRO A 34 -16.07 6.53 7.22
CA PRO A 34 -15.27 6.50 6.00
C PRO A 34 -13.82 6.96 6.20
N LEU A 35 -13.62 8.02 6.99
CA LEU A 35 -12.29 8.54 7.30
C LEU A 35 -11.44 7.54 8.10
N ALA A 36 -12.05 6.84 9.07
CA ALA A 36 -11.34 5.84 9.86
C ALA A 36 -10.91 4.64 9.01
N ALA A 37 -11.79 4.14 8.14
CA ALA A 37 -11.44 3.07 7.19
C ALA A 37 -10.32 3.50 6.24
N TYR A 38 -10.33 4.75 5.78
CA TYR A 38 -9.26 5.30 4.93
C TYR A 38 -7.92 5.39 5.66
N LEU A 39 -7.89 5.92 6.89
CA LEU A 39 -6.66 6.00 7.67
C LEU A 39 -6.10 4.61 7.98
N ILE A 40 -6.95 3.65 8.34
CA ILE A 40 -6.54 2.25 8.55
C ILE A 40 -5.93 1.69 7.27
N PHE A 41 -6.59 1.89 6.12
CA PHE A 41 -6.11 1.43 4.83
C PHE A 41 -4.73 2.02 4.51
N VAL A 42 -4.59 3.34 4.60
CA VAL A 42 -3.33 4.04 4.31
C VAL A 42 -2.23 3.55 5.24
N SER A 43 -2.45 3.56 6.55
CA SER A 43 -1.43 3.14 7.53
C SER A 43 -0.99 1.70 7.33
N LEU A 44 -1.91 0.77 7.10
CA LEU A 44 -1.56 -0.63 6.82
C LEU A 44 -0.85 -0.80 5.49
N PHE A 45 -1.32 -0.11 4.45
CA PHE A 45 -0.68 -0.16 3.15
C PHE A 45 0.78 0.30 3.25
N THR A 46 1.06 1.47 3.84
CA THR A 46 2.46 1.94 3.94
C THR A 46 3.29 1.12 4.91
N LEU A 47 2.72 0.61 6.01
CA LEU A 47 3.44 -0.30 6.91
C LEU A 47 3.85 -1.59 6.19
N VAL A 48 2.90 -2.28 5.54
CA VAL A 48 3.17 -3.55 4.85
C VAL A 48 4.05 -3.34 3.64
N ALA A 49 3.82 -2.29 2.84
CA ALA A 49 4.67 -1.96 1.71
C ALA A 49 6.11 -1.64 2.16
N GLY A 50 6.28 -0.90 3.27
CA GLY A 50 7.60 -0.60 3.82
C GLY A 50 8.34 -1.86 4.27
N ILE A 51 7.66 -2.77 4.98
CA ILE A 51 8.23 -4.06 5.40
C ILE A 51 8.63 -4.89 4.18
N LEU A 52 7.73 -5.05 3.21
CA LEU A 52 8.00 -5.84 1.99
C LEU A 52 9.11 -5.23 1.15
N PHE A 53 9.12 -3.91 0.97
CA PHE A 53 10.18 -3.22 0.26
C PHE A 53 11.53 -3.46 0.91
N ALA A 54 11.63 -3.32 2.24
CA ALA A 54 12.88 -3.57 2.97
C ALA A 54 13.32 -5.04 2.83
N LEU A 55 12.41 -6.00 3.03
CA LEU A 55 12.70 -7.43 2.92
C LEU A 55 13.15 -7.83 1.52
N LEU A 56 12.42 -7.41 0.49
CA LEU A 56 12.74 -7.74 -0.89
C LEU A 56 13.99 -7.02 -1.37
N SER A 57 14.24 -5.79 -0.92
CA SER A 57 15.49 -5.07 -1.21
C SER A 57 16.68 -5.79 -0.59
N TRP A 58 16.55 -6.21 0.67
CA TRP A 58 17.59 -6.97 1.36
C TRP A 58 17.87 -8.30 0.64
N LEU A 59 16.82 -9.00 0.22
CA LEU A 59 16.94 -10.23 -0.57
C LEU A 59 17.58 -9.99 -1.94
N ALA A 60 17.23 -8.91 -2.63
CA ALA A 60 17.84 -8.55 -3.92
C ALA A 60 19.34 -8.30 -3.78
N VAL A 61 19.78 -7.65 -2.69
CA VAL A 61 21.21 -7.46 -2.40
C VAL A 61 21.89 -8.81 -2.13
N LEU A 62 21.30 -9.65 -1.27
CA LEU A 62 21.85 -10.97 -0.94
C LEU A 62 22.00 -11.88 -2.17
N LEU A 63 21.09 -11.78 -3.13
CA LEU A 63 21.10 -12.57 -4.37
C LEU A 63 21.90 -11.92 -5.50
N GLY A 64 22.53 -10.75 -5.28
CA GLY A 64 23.25 -10.02 -6.33
C GLY A 64 22.36 -9.46 -7.44
N LEU A 65 21.05 -9.33 -7.20
CA LEU A 65 20.05 -8.85 -8.14
C LEU A 65 19.86 -7.33 -8.10
N SER A 66 20.65 -6.59 -7.32
CA SER A 66 20.56 -5.13 -7.20
C SER A 66 20.69 -4.42 -8.54
N GLN A 67 21.63 -4.83 -9.39
CA GLN A 67 21.80 -4.29 -10.75
C GLN A 67 20.59 -4.57 -11.66
N ALA A 68 19.84 -5.65 -11.40
CA ALA A 68 18.64 -5.92 -12.17
C ALA A 68 17.61 -4.81 -11.95
N LEU A 69 17.48 -4.27 -10.73
CA LEU A 69 16.51 -3.21 -10.39
C LEU A 69 16.77 -1.88 -11.12
N GLU A 70 17.94 -1.70 -11.74
CA GLU A 70 18.19 -0.53 -12.61
C GLU A 70 17.42 -0.60 -13.93
N ARG A 71 17.01 -1.81 -14.33
CA ARG A 71 16.20 -2.03 -15.55
C ARG A 71 14.72 -1.87 -15.22
N LEU A 72 13.99 -1.22 -16.13
CA LEU A 72 12.57 -0.91 -15.95
C LEU A 72 11.72 -2.15 -15.66
N SER A 73 11.91 -3.25 -16.41
CA SER A 73 11.07 -4.45 -16.26
C SER A 73 11.17 -5.13 -14.89
N PRO A 74 12.36 -5.51 -14.37
CA PRO A 74 12.49 -6.05 -13.02
C PRO A 74 12.14 -5.04 -11.93
N ALA A 75 12.35 -3.73 -12.14
CA ALA A 75 11.89 -2.71 -11.20
C ALA A 75 10.35 -2.72 -11.09
N VAL A 76 9.64 -2.79 -12.22
CA VAL A 76 8.17 -2.89 -12.23
C VAL A 76 7.70 -4.17 -11.54
N VAL A 77 8.32 -5.31 -11.82
CA VAL A 77 8.00 -6.58 -11.16
C VAL A 77 8.22 -6.49 -9.65
N PHE A 78 9.35 -5.91 -9.23
CA PHE A 78 9.67 -5.68 -7.82
C PHE A 78 8.62 -4.80 -7.13
N LEU A 79 8.24 -3.68 -7.75
CA LEU A 79 7.21 -2.79 -7.21
C LEU A 79 5.84 -3.48 -7.13
N VAL A 80 5.48 -4.32 -8.10
CA VAL A 80 4.25 -5.11 -8.05
C VAL A 80 4.28 -6.10 -6.88
N LEU A 81 5.41 -6.78 -6.66
CA LEU A 81 5.60 -7.70 -5.53
C LEU A 81 5.53 -7.00 -4.17
N VAL A 82 5.87 -5.71 -4.09
CA VAL A 82 5.72 -4.91 -2.87
C VAL A 82 4.28 -4.43 -2.70
N PHE A 83 3.74 -3.74 -3.70
CA PHE A 83 2.50 -2.99 -3.56
C PHE A 83 1.25 -3.83 -3.69
N ALA A 84 1.23 -4.87 -4.53
CA ALA A 84 0.05 -5.72 -4.69
C ALA A 84 -0.34 -6.43 -3.40
N PRO A 85 0.54 -7.19 -2.71
CA PRO A 85 0.19 -7.82 -1.44
C PRO A 85 -0.11 -6.80 -0.34
N ALA A 86 0.61 -5.67 -0.26
CA ALA A 86 0.29 -4.61 0.69
C ALA A 86 -1.13 -4.06 0.48
N PHE A 87 -1.54 -3.87 -0.78
CA PHE A 87 -2.89 -3.47 -1.13
C PHE A 87 -3.93 -4.53 -0.76
N PHE A 88 -3.65 -5.82 -1.01
CA PHE A 88 -4.55 -6.90 -0.61
C PHE A 88 -4.74 -6.97 0.91
N VAL A 89 -3.66 -6.84 1.68
CA VAL A 89 -3.73 -6.83 3.16
C VAL A 89 -4.53 -5.62 3.65
N ALA A 90 -4.25 -4.42 3.12
CA ALA A 90 -4.95 -3.20 3.51
C ALA A 90 -6.44 -3.25 3.14
N THR A 91 -6.78 -3.73 1.93
CA THR A 91 -8.18 -3.89 1.50
C THR A 91 -8.92 -4.95 2.31
N TRP A 92 -8.29 -6.08 2.62
CA TRP A 92 -8.88 -7.12 3.47
C TRP A 92 -9.20 -6.58 4.87
N GLN A 93 -8.26 -5.83 5.47
CA GLN A 93 -8.50 -5.26 6.79
C GLN A 93 -9.57 -4.17 6.78
N ALA A 94 -9.60 -3.32 5.74
CA ALA A 94 -10.64 -2.29 5.59
C ALA A 94 -12.07 -2.87 5.43
N ARG A 95 -12.18 -4.12 4.96
CA ARG A 95 -13.46 -4.85 4.83
C ARG A 95 -13.93 -5.48 6.13
N LYS A 96 -13.03 -5.76 7.10
CA LYS A 96 -13.42 -6.46 8.33
C LYS A 96 -14.38 -5.62 9.20
N PRO A 97 -15.43 -6.22 9.79
CA PRO A 97 -16.27 -5.54 10.76
C PRO A 97 -15.44 -5.13 11.99
N ARG A 98 -15.81 -4.03 12.65
CA ARG A 98 -15.18 -3.66 13.92
C ARG A 98 -15.62 -4.68 14.96
N TRP A 99 -14.67 -5.37 15.59
CA TRP A 99 -14.95 -6.30 16.69
C TRP A 99 -15.29 -5.53 17.97
N ARG A 100 -16.42 -4.83 17.98
CA ARG A 100 -16.97 -4.15 19.16
C ARG A 100 -18.49 -4.09 19.08
N ARG A 101 -19.13 -5.23 19.33
CA ARG A 101 -20.33 -5.21 20.16
C ARG A 101 -19.88 -5.72 21.51
N PRO A 102 -19.90 -4.92 22.60
CA PRO A 102 -19.87 -5.51 23.93
C PRO A 102 -21.03 -6.52 23.99
N PRO A 103 -20.85 -7.68 24.66
CA PRO A 103 -21.96 -8.61 24.85
C PRO A 103 -23.14 -7.84 25.50
N PRO A 104 -24.39 -8.11 25.11
CA PRO A 104 -25.54 -7.50 25.78
C PRO A 104 -25.48 -7.77 27.29
N PRO A 105 -25.94 -6.83 28.13
CA PRO A 105 -25.90 -6.96 29.59
C PRO A 105 -26.71 -8.16 30.10
#